data_AF-A0A2H9HZE7-F1
#
_entry.id   AF-A0A2H9HZE7-F1
#
_cell.length_a   1.000
_cell.length_b   1.000
_cell.length_c   1.000
_cell.angle_alpha   90.00
_cell.angle_beta   90.00
_cell.angle_gamma   90.00
#
_symmetry.space_group_name_H-M   'P 1'
#
loop_
_entity.id
_entity.type
_entity.pdbx_description
1 polymer ?
#
loop_
_entity_poly.entity_id
_entity_poly.type
_entity_poly.pdbx_seq_one_letter_code
_entity_poly.pdbx_strand_id
1 'polypeptide(L)'
;MKNIGLIREALAQVFRRPVTLKYPFERKPVPKDFRGRPVWDMMRCVGCGLCARVCPSGAIEMVGRGPTSEIKHYVDRCMFCGQCAESCPRRAITMTQEYELAGFDRGKMLHEYKRGSRLKTWGTSVESR
;
A
#
# COMPACT_ATOMS: atom_id res chain seq x y z
N MET A 1 -1.12 -7.32 -51.22
CA MET A 1 -1.58 -8.34 -50.24
C MET A 1 -0.72 -8.32 -48.97
N LYS A 2 -0.67 -7.19 -48.23
CA LYS A 2 0.28 -7.05 -47.09
C LYS A 2 -0.32 -7.30 -45.68
N ASN A 3 -1.63 -7.56 -45.56
CA ASN A 3 -2.31 -7.58 -44.24
C ASN A 3 -3.06 -8.89 -43.91
N ILE A 4 -2.84 -9.97 -44.66
CA ILE A 4 -3.64 -11.20 -44.52
C ILE A 4 -3.41 -11.92 -43.17
N GLY A 5 -2.19 -11.82 -42.62
CA GLY A 5 -1.87 -12.36 -41.30
C GLY A 5 -2.60 -11.63 -40.17
N LEU A 6 -2.76 -10.30 -40.29
CA LEU A 6 -3.48 -9.49 -39.31
C LEU A 6 -4.96 -9.85 -39.25
N ILE A 7 -5.59 -10.03 -40.42
CA ILE A 7 -7.00 -10.42 -40.52
C ILE A 7 -7.20 -11.82 -39.92
N ARG A 8 -6.27 -12.76 -40.17
CA ARG A 8 -6.33 -14.11 -39.60
C ARG A 8 -6.25 -14.10 -38.06
N GLU A 9 -5.31 -13.35 -37.50
CA GLU A 9 -5.18 -13.22 -36.05
C GLU A 9 -6.40 -12.50 -35.45
N ALA A 10 -6.89 -11.44 -36.09
CA ALA A 10 -8.09 -10.73 -35.64
C ALA A 10 -9.30 -11.67 -35.57
N LEU A 11 -9.55 -12.46 -36.62
CA LEU A 11 -10.61 -13.46 -36.63
C LEU A 11 -10.40 -14.53 -35.56
N ALA A 12 -9.17 -15.00 -35.34
CA ALA A 12 -8.87 -15.99 -34.31
C ALA A 12 -9.12 -15.47 -32.88
N GLN A 13 -8.87 -14.18 -32.62
CA GLN A 13 -9.09 -13.57 -31.30
C GLN A 13 -10.56 -13.28 -31.00
N VAL A 14 -11.40 -13.02 -32.02
CA VAL A 14 -12.86 -12.82 -31.84
C VAL A 14 -13.54 -14.01 -31.18
N PHE A 15 -13.09 -15.23 -31.48
CA PHE A 15 -13.65 -16.46 -30.89
C PHE A 15 -13.04 -16.85 -29.54
N ARG A 16 -12.04 -16.11 -29.04
CA ARG A 16 -11.44 -16.38 -27.73
C ARG A 16 -12.18 -15.62 -26.62
N ARG A 17 -12.12 -16.17 -25.40
CA ARG A 17 -12.65 -15.50 -24.22
C ARG A 17 -11.81 -14.25 -23.90
N PRO A 18 -12.44 -13.16 -23.46
CA PRO A 18 -11.71 -11.94 -23.10
C PRO A 18 -10.87 -12.18 -21.84
N VAL A 19 -9.68 -11.57 -21.81
CA VAL A 19 -8.78 -11.60 -20.64
C VAL A 19 -9.25 -10.63 -19.53
N THR A 20 -10.17 -9.72 -19.84
CA THR A 20 -10.65 -8.67 -18.93
C THR A 20 -11.41 -9.22 -17.73
N LEU A 21 -11.21 -8.61 -16.56
CA LEU A 21 -12.00 -8.86 -15.35
C LEU A 21 -13.07 -7.78 -15.17
N LYS A 22 -14.20 -8.13 -14.55
CA LYS A 22 -15.26 -7.16 -14.23
C LYS A 22 -14.97 -6.41 -12.93
N TYR A 23 -14.01 -5.49 -12.96
CA TYR A 23 -13.78 -4.58 -11.83
C TYR A 23 -15.00 -3.65 -11.64
N PRO A 24 -15.49 -3.39 -10.42
CA PRO A 24 -14.91 -3.72 -9.10
C PRO A 24 -15.39 -5.05 -8.48
N PHE A 25 -16.29 -5.79 -9.14
CA PHE A 25 -16.91 -7.01 -8.61
C PHE A 25 -15.93 -8.20 -8.56
N GLU A 26 -15.06 -8.29 -9.55
CA GLU A 26 -14.01 -9.30 -9.65
C GLU A 26 -12.64 -8.62 -9.55
N ARG A 27 -11.84 -9.04 -8.56
CA ARG A 27 -10.47 -8.56 -8.36
C ARG A 27 -9.49 -9.70 -8.55
N LYS A 28 -8.32 -9.39 -9.12
CA LYS A 28 -7.21 -10.35 -9.20
C LYS A 28 -6.62 -10.53 -7.80
N PRO A 29 -6.30 -11.77 -7.35
CA PRO A 29 -5.63 -11.96 -6.08
C PRO A 29 -4.26 -11.27 -6.11
N VAL A 30 -4.01 -10.44 -5.11
CA VAL A 30 -2.71 -9.77 -4.96
C VAL A 30 -1.70 -10.73 -4.33
N PRO A 31 -0.42 -10.68 -4.76
CA PRO A 31 0.64 -11.49 -4.17
C PRO A 31 0.80 -11.24 -2.66
N LYS A 32 1.33 -12.23 -1.94
CA LYS A 32 1.58 -12.12 -0.48
C LYS A 32 2.57 -11.02 -0.12
N ASP A 33 3.58 -10.79 -0.96
CA ASP A 33 4.62 -9.78 -0.71
C ASP A 33 4.33 -8.46 -1.44
N PHE A 34 3.05 -8.18 -1.73
CA PHE A 34 2.63 -6.93 -2.35
C PHE A 34 2.95 -5.73 -1.44
N ARG A 35 3.44 -4.66 -2.05
CA ARG A 35 3.80 -3.42 -1.36
C ARG A 35 2.67 -2.40 -1.48
N GLY A 36 1.58 -2.60 -0.72
CA GLY A 36 0.46 -1.67 -0.62
C GLY A 36 0.65 -0.64 0.48
N ARG A 37 -0.44 -0.14 1.07
CA ARG A 37 -0.39 0.87 2.13
C ARG A 37 0.43 0.38 3.34
N PRO A 38 1.46 1.11 3.78
CA PRO A 38 2.14 0.77 5.03
C PRO A 38 1.23 1.07 6.23
N VAL A 39 1.20 0.15 7.20
CA VAL A 39 0.46 0.26 8.46
C VAL A 39 1.41 0.07 9.64
N TRP A 40 1.28 0.92 10.65
CA TRP A 40 2.12 0.90 11.86
C TRP A 40 1.38 0.27 13.04
N ASP A 41 2.00 -0.74 13.63
CA ASP A 41 1.66 -1.25 14.96
C ASP A 41 2.36 -0.40 16.03
N MET A 42 1.60 0.53 16.60
CA MET A 42 2.10 1.47 17.62
C MET A 42 2.36 0.82 18.98
N MET A 43 1.92 -0.43 19.21
CA MET A 43 2.28 -1.21 20.41
C MET A 43 3.70 -1.77 20.29
N ARG A 44 4.09 -2.22 19.09
CA ARG A 44 5.46 -2.68 18.79
C ARG A 44 6.44 -1.53 18.56
N CYS A 45 5.94 -0.38 18.11
CA CYS A 45 6.75 0.81 17.83
C CYS A 45 7.36 1.40 19.10
N VAL A 46 8.67 1.71 19.04
CA VAL A 46 9.43 2.35 20.13
C VAL A 46 9.76 3.81 19.85
N GLY A 47 9.26 4.38 18.75
CA GLY A 47 9.47 5.80 18.42
C GLY A 47 10.91 6.18 18.08
N CYS A 48 11.66 5.30 17.38
CA CYS A 48 13.08 5.52 17.05
C CYS A 48 13.33 6.46 15.85
N GLY A 49 12.31 6.74 15.03
CA GLY A 49 12.40 7.66 13.88
C GLY A 49 13.11 7.12 12.63
N LEU A 50 13.59 5.88 12.64
CA LEU A 50 14.35 5.32 11.51
C LEU A 50 13.52 5.26 10.21
N CYS A 51 12.23 4.93 10.32
CA CYS A 51 11.31 4.90 9.18
C CYS A 51 11.14 6.26 8.50
N ALA A 52 11.14 7.37 9.26
CA ALA A 52 11.09 8.71 8.71
C ALA A 52 12.41 9.09 8.04
N ARG A 53 13.54 8.76 8.67
CA ARG A 53 14.89 9.05 8.14
C ARG A 53 15.20 8.31 6.83
N VAL A 54 14.78 7.05 6.71
CA VAL A 54 15.03 6.24 5.51
C VAL A 54 14.04 6.54 4.38
N CYS A 55 12.98 7.32 4.63
CA CYS A 55 11.96 7.57 3.62
C CYS A 55 12.50 8.47 2.49
N PRO A 56 12.67 7.96 1.26
CA PRO A 56 13.26 8.75 0.18
C PRO A 56 12.36 9.89 -0.29
N SER A 57 11.04 9.78 -0.12
CA SER A 57 10.07 10.79 -0.55
C SER A 57 9.61 11.72 0.57
N GLY A 58 10.10 11.56 1.80
CA GLY A 58 9.66 12.35 2.96
C GLY A 58 8.16 12.19 3.28
N ALA A 59 7.58 11.03 2.98
CA ALA A 59 6.16 10.73 3.20
C ALA A 59 5.81 10.38 4.66
N ILE A 60 6.81 10.29 5.53
CA ILE A 60 6.63 9.89 6.93
C ILE A 60 7.17 11.01 7.83
N GLU A 61 6.30 11.57 8.67
CA GLU A 61 6.67 12.51 9.72
C GLU A 61 6.45 11.83 11.08
N MET A 62 7.45 11.92 11.96
CA MET A 62 7.35 11.45 13.34
C MET A 62 7.22 12.66 14.26
N VAL A 63 6.14 12.68 15.05
CA VAL A 63 5.90 13.70 16.06
C VAL A 63 6.22 13.10 17.43
N GLY A 64 7.10 13.76 18.18
CA GLY A 64 7.57 13.25 19.49
C GLY A 64 8.63 12.15 19.39
N ARG A 65 8.91 11.48 20.52
CA ARG A 65 9.89 10.38 20.62
C ARG A 65 9.41 9.33 21.63
N GLY A 66 9.91 8.10 21.47
CA GLY A 66 9.63 7.03 22.43
C GLY A 66 8.19 6.49 22.34
N PRO A 67 7.66 5.90 23.41
CA PRO A 67 6.32 5.28 23.45
C PRO A 67 5.15 6.20 23.10
N THR A 68 5.31 7.50 23.28
CA THR A 68 4.30 8.52 23.00
C THR A 68 4.41 9.11 21.59
N SER A 69 5.32 8.59 20.76
CA SER A 69 5.49 9.08 19.39
C SER A 69 4.23 8.83 18.55
N GLU A 70 3.96 9.75 17.64
CA GLU A 70 2.91 9.64 16.63
C GLU A 70 3.56 9.58 15.25
N ILE A 71 2.96 8.81 14.34
CA ILE A 71 3.39 8.75 12.94
C ILE A 71 2.31 9.38 12.06
N LYS A 72 2.72 10.33 11.24
CA LYS A 72 1.94 10.89 10.15
C LYS A 72 2.47 10.33 8.83
N HIS A 73 1.61 9.65 8.08
CA HIS A 73 1.93 9.07 6.79
C HIS A 73 1.12 9.76 5.69
N TYR A 74 1.84 10.42 4.79
CA TYR A 74 1.30 11.15 3.64
C TYR A 74 1.25 10.24 2.42
N VAL A 75 0.09 9.62 2.18
CA VAL A 75 -0.11 8.68 1.06
C VAL A 75 0.09 9.36 -0.29
N ASP A 76 -0.22 10.65 -0.40
CA ASP A 76 0.00 11.47 -1.60
C ASP A 76 1.48 11.65 -1.96
N ARG A 77 2.40 11.38 -1.02
CA ARG A 77 3.86 11.47 -1.24
C ARG A 77 4.55 10.10 -1.26
N CYS A 78 3.88 9.06 -0.77
CA CYS A 78 4.48 7.75 -0.60
C CYS A 78 4.67 7.05 -1.95
N MET A 79 5.88 6.57 -2.22
CA MET A 79 6.18 5.77 -3.42
C MET A 79 6.10 4.25 -3.18
N PHE A 80 5.59 3.83 -2.02
CA PHE A 80 5.35 2.43 -1.62
C PHE A 80 6.59 1.51 -1.77
N CYS A 81 7.79 2.06 -1.59
CA CYS A 81 9.04 1.31 -1.81
C CYS A 81 9.32 0.22 -0.76
N GLY A 82 8.71 0.30 0.43
CA GLY A 82 8.87 -0.69 1.50
C GLY A 82 10.08 -0.50 2.43
N GLN A 83 10.97 0.47 2.17
CA GLN A 83 12.18 0.69 2.97
C GLN A 83 11.90 0.95 4.46
N CYS A 84 10.78 1.61 4.76
CA CYS A 84 10.36 1.83 6.15
C CYS A 84 10.09 0.53 6.90
N ALA A 85 9.44 -0.45 6.24
CA ALA A 85 9.14 -1.75 6.82
C ALA A 85 10.40 -2.58 7.01
N GLU A 86 11.28 -2.62 6.00
CA GLU A 86 12.55 -3.35 6.04
C GLU A 86 13.51 -2.79 7.10
N SER A 87 13.56 -1.47 7.24
CA SER A 87 14.45 -0.80 8.20
C SER A 87 13.95 -0.84 9.64
N CYS A 88 12.71 -1.27 9.90
CA CYS A 88 12.14 -1.21 11.24
C CYS A 88 12.73 -2.31 12.16
N PRO A 89 13.51 -1.96 13.21
CA PRO A 89 14.18 -2.95 14.06
C PRO A 89 13.19 -3.78 14.90
N ARG A 90 11.99 -3.26 15.13
CA ARG A 90 10.91 -3.93 15.88
C ARG A 90 9.87 -4.59 14.99
N ARG A 91 10.04 -4.55 13.65
CA ARG A 91 9.05 -5.01 12.67
C ARG A 91 7.64 -4.50 12.99
N ALA A 92 7.56 -3.22 13.34
CA ALA A 92 6.32 -2.55 13.72
C ALA A 92 5.55 -2.00 12.51
N ILE A 93 6.03 -2.25 11.29
CA ILE A 93 5.45 -1.71 10.05
C ILE A 93 5.20 -2.89 9.12
N THR A 94 3.97 -2.99 8.62
CA THR A 94 3.58 -4.02 7.67
C THR A 94 3.12 -3.37 6.37
N MET A 95 3.66 -3.85 5.25
CA MET A 95 3.14 -3.52 3.92
C MET A 95 1.85 -4.32 3.70
N THR A 96 0.71 -3.64 3.55
CA THR A 96 -0.56 -4.34 3.35
C THR A 96 -0.79 -4.66 1.87
N GLN A 97 -1.88 -5.36 1.63
CA GLN A 97 -2.41 -5.65 0.29
C GLN A 97 -3.37 -4.58 -0.23
N GLU A 98 -3.54 -3.48 0.52
CA GLU A 98 -4.47 -2.40 0.16
C GLU A 98 -3.83 -1.46 -0.88
N TYR A 99 -4.45 -1.38 -2.05
CA TYR A 99 -4.03 -0.51 -3.16
C TYR A 99 -5.11 0.49 -3.59
N GLU A 100 -6.36 0.33 -3.13
CA GLU A 100 -7.50 1.19 -3.48
C GLU A 100 -7.53 2.46 -2.61
N LEU A 101 -6.47 3.27 -2.67
CA LEU A 101 -6.25 4.43 -1.78
C LEU A 101 -6.70 5.77 -2.38
N ALA A 102 -7.42 5.75 -3.49
CA ALA A 102 -7.80 6.97 -4.19
C ALA A 102 -8.74 7.83 -3.33
N GLY A 103 -8.49 9.13 -3.29
CA GLY A 103 -9.29 10.12 -2.58
C GLY A 103 -9.40 11.43 -3.36
N PHE A 104 -10.50 12.16 -3.16
CA PHE A 104 -10.76 13.44 -3.84
C PHE A 104 -10.16 14.65 -3.11
N ASP A 105 -9.71 14.47 -1.87
CA ASP A 105 -9.21 15.54 -1.02
C ASP A 105 -7.82 15.19 -0.49
N ARG A 106 -6.89 16.14 -0.56
CA ARG A 106 -5.50 15.93 -0.15
C ARG A 106 -5.36 15.74 1.37
N GLY A 107 -6.16 16.44 2.17
CA GLY A 107 -6.17 16.30 3.61
C GLY A 107 -6.58 14.88 4.06
N LYS A 108 -7.44 14.21 3.28
CA LYS A 108 -7.81 12.81 3.52
C LYS A 108 -6.72 11.78 3.17
N MET A 109 -5.61 12.20 2.55
CA MET A 109 -4.46 11.35 2.23
C MET A 109 -3.44 11.27 3.37
N LEU A 110 -3.68 11.98 4.47
CA LEU A 110 -2.90 11.89 5.70
C LEU A 110 -3.48 10.81 6.62
N HIS A 111 -2.65 9.82 6.95
CA HIS A 111 -2.97 8.80 7.94
C HIS A 111 -2.14 9.01 9.21
N GLU A 112 -2.83 9.09 10.35
CA GLU A 112 -2.19 9.24 11.65
C GLU A 112 -2.22 7.93 12.43
N TYR A 113 -1.10 7.58 13.05
CA TYR A 113 -0.95 6.40 13.90
C TYR A 113 -0.47 6.84 15.28
N LYS A 114 -1.27 6.52 16.31
CA LYS A 114 -0.99 6.86 17.70
C LYS A 114 -1.13 5.62 18.57
N ARG A 115 -0.41 5.56 19.69
CA ARG A 115 -0.59 4.48 20.67
C ARG A 115 -1.99 4.58 21.29
N GLY A 116 -2.73 3.47 21.33
CA GLY A 116 -4.09 3.44 21.88
C GLY A 116 -5.19 3.91 20.93
N SER A 117 -4.89 4.46 19.75
CA SER A 117 -5.90 4.67 18.71
C SER A 117 -6.25 3.31 18.10
N ARG A 118 -7.54 2.91 18.13
CA ARG A 118 -8.02 1.72 17.41
C ARG A 118 -7.67 1.89 15.94
N LEU A 119 -6.80 1.03 15.41
CA LEU A 119 -6.51 0.95 13.98
C LEU A 119 -7.84 0.82 13.23
N LYS A 120 -8.27 1.89 12.57
CA LYS A 120 -9.40 1.83 11.63
C LYS A 120 -8.89 1.21 10.33
N THR A 121 -8.50 -0.06 10.37
CA THR A 121 -8.25 -0.83 9.15
C THR A 121 -9.59 -1.10 8.52
N TRP A 122 -9.93 -0.34 7.47
CA TRP A 122 -11.02 -0.73 6.57
C TRP A 122 -10.64 -2.07 5.94
N GLY A 123 -11.36 -3.14 6.32
CA GLY A 123 -11.53 -4.34 5.50
C GLY A 123 -10.34 -5.27 5.26
N THR A 124 -9.20 -5.18 5.94
CA THR A 124 -8.13 -6.19 5.80
C THR A 124 -7.58 -6.64 7.15
N SER A 125 -7.78 -7.91 7.45
CA SER A 125 -7.06 -8.65 8.49
C SER A 125 -5.58 -8.65 8.12
N VAL A 126 -4.81 -7.77 8.76
CA VAL A 126 -3.36 -7.86 8.76
C VAL A 126 -3.01 -9.08 9.62
N GLU A 127 -3.01 -10.26 9.01
CA GLU A 127 -2.44 -11.46 9.61
C GLU A 127 -0.96 -11.18 9.83
N SER A 128 -0.60 -10.83 11.06
CA SER A 128 0.79 -10.70 11.45
C SER A 128 1.43 -12.06 11.30
N ARG A 129 2.40 -12.20 10.39
CA ARG A 129 3.34 -13.31 10.44
C ARG A 129 3.97 -13.41 11.83
#